data_AF-A0A7S2DPM4-F1
#
_entry.id   AF-A0A7S2DPM4-F1
#
_cell.length_a   1.000
_cell.length_b   1.000
_cell.length_c   1.000
_cell.angle_alpha   90.00
_cell.angle_beta   90.00
_cell.angle_gamma   90.00
#
_symmetry.space_group_name_H-M   'P 1'
#
loop_
_entity.id
_entity.type
_entity.pdbx_description
1 polymer ?
#
loop_
_entity_poly.entity_id
_entity_poly.type
_entity_poly.pdbx_seq_one_letter_code
_entity_poly.pdbx_strand_id
1 'polypeptide(L)'
;VFAYYRGEKLETEADPGTVLRFVEQAECDAAPEQVLPGVESVEAKYDGVSQPAYCDHWVSNVFSRTGFLDTLHDTLGFTPKVDFNAGVVAAGEAQIESTVTGNASTAVLDNPCKALRDQSQVYLPINNALSEVGHVNVFLKELGQGIQHIASRVEDLAALIQRANDYRRMTGAGLSFLQIPRSYYGYLTAKRLAQDAGLEPTVAEECLAALRKAGIIDGRGLVELGATEAQVAAALPEGVQQGVVAHVLRARYGNLYTLLRDHVSEETYLRIVRNNILVDIQGEDLLLQIFTAKVLQRKDGEEAPFLEFIQRVCSECRDASGCPKPVRPGCGGFGIRNFLTLFLSIEVSKAASLQAEALQR
;
A
#
# COMPACT_ATOMS: atom_id res chain seq x y z
N VAL A 1 -18.29 13.40 22.42
CA VAL A 1 -17.27 13.80 21.42
C VAL A 1 -16.00 14.08 22.20
N PHE A 2 -14.96 13.29 21.98
CA PHE A 2 -13.66 13.55 22.59
C PHE A 2 -12.80 14.28 21.57
N ALA A 3 -12.18 15.38 22.01
CA ALA A 3 -11.21 16.15 21.25
C ALA A 3 -9.80 15.75 21.71
N TYR A 4 -8.87 15.69 20.77
CA TYR A 4 -7.47 15.47 21.07
C TYR A 4 -6.83 16.76 21.61
N TYR A 5 -5.60 16.68 22.11
CA TYR A 5 -4.79 17.87 22.42
C TYR A 5 -4.00 18.28 21.18
N ARG A 6 -3.70 19.58 21.03
CA ARG A 6 -2.84 20.08 19.93
C ARG A 6 -1.39 19.63 20.05
N GLY A 7 -0.95 19.29 21.27
CA GLY A 7 0.39 18.80 21.58
C GLY A 7 0.33 17.88 22.80
N GLU A 8 1.10 18.20 23.83
CA GLU A 8 1.11 17.38 25.06
C GLU A 8 -0.23 17.43 25.80
N LYS A 9 -0.59 16.26 26.34
CA LYS A 9 -1.83 16.02 27.07
C LYS A 9 -1.88 16.87 28.33
N LEU A 10 -3.01 17.56 28.56
CA LEU A 10 -3.24 18.46 29.71
C LEU A 10 -2.30 19.68 29.80
N GLU A 11 -1.35 19.83 28.88
CA GLU A 11 -0.47 20.99 28.79
C GLU A 11 -0.90 21.96 27.69
N THR A 12 -1.47 21.42 26.61
CA THR A 12 -1.91 22.19 25.44
C THR A 12 -3.43 22.29 25.35
N GLU A 13 -3.94 23.20 24.51
CA GLU A 13 -5.38 23.30 24.25
C GLU A 13 -5.91 22.09 23.49
N ALA A 14 -7.21 21.84 23.61
CA ALA A 14 -7.89 20.85 22.77
C ALA A 14 -7.83 21.25 21.29
N ASP A 15 -7.56 20.27 20.44
CA ASP A 15 -7.69 20.37 18.99
C ASP A 15 -9.17 20.23 18.61
N PRO A 16 -9.82 21.28 18.07
CA PRO A 16 -11.21 21.21 17.62
C PRO A 16 -11.36 20.49 16.27
N GLY A 17 -10.27 20.05 15.64
CA GLY A 17 -10.26 19.40 14.32
C GLY A 17 -10.85 18.00 14.36
N THR A 18 -10.00 16.97 14.37
CA THR A 18 -10.44 15.58 14.27
C THR A 18 -11.07 15.12 15.59
N VAL A 19 -12.26 14.50 15.54
CA VAL A 19 -12.97 14.03 16.73
C VAL A 19 -13.27 12.54 16.68
N LEU A 20 -13.25 11.90 17.86
CA LEU A 20 -13.77 10.55 18.03
C LEU A 20 -15.27 10.59 18.33
N ARG A 21 -16.04 9.94 17.45
CA ARG A 21 -17.49 9.77 17.59
C ARG A 21 -17.82 8.34 17.98
N PHE A 22 -18.53 8.20 19.09
CA PHE A 22 -19.07 6.93 19.56
C PHE A 22 -20.51 6.82 19.07
N VAL A 23 -20.85 5.67 18.50
CA VAL A 23 -22.19 5.34 18.06
C VAL A 23 -22.53 3.99 18.66
N GLU A 24 -23.61 3.95 19.43
CA GLU A 24 -24.18 2.76 20.02
C GLU A 24 -25.61 2.63 19.52
N GLN A 25 -25.98 1.45 19.03
CA GLN A 25 -27.33 1.15 18.57
C GLN A 25 -27.96 0.16 19.55
N ALA A 26 -29.20 0.42 19.95
CA ALA A 26 -29.95 -0.53 20.78
C ALA A 26 -30.25 -1.80 19.98
N GLU A 27 -30.03 -2.97 20.58
CA GLU A 27 -30.20 -4.29 19.92
C GLU A 27 -31.62 -4.54 19.37
N CYS A 28 -32.63 -3.77 19.80
CA CYS A 28 -34.05 -4.10 19.59
C CYS A 28 -34.82 -3.19 18.61
N ASP A 29 -34.32 -2.00 18.23
CA ASP A 29 -35.17 -0.97 17.60
C ASP A 29 -34.73 -0.49 16.20
N ALA A 30 -33.58 -0.93 15.69
CA ALA A 30 -33.19 -0.59 14.33
C ALA A 30 -33.84 -1.57 13.34
N ALA A 31 -34.78 -1.09 12.53
CA ALA A 31 -35.00 -1.72 11.23
C ALA A 31 -33.61 -1.82 10.56
N PRO A 32 -33.22 -2.99 10.01
CA PRO A 32 -31.84 -3.28 9.59
C PRO A 32 -31.26 -2.32 8.52
N GLU A 33 -32.09 -1.40 8.01
CA GLU A 33 -31.78 -0.46 6.95
C GLU A 33 -31.48 0.97 7.46
N GLN A 34 -31.72 1.30 8.73
CA GLN A 34 -31.49 2.66 9.25
C GLN A 34 -30.15 2.80 9.98
N VAL A 35 -29.18 3.47 9.33
CA VAL A 35 -27.81 3.66 9.86
C VAL A 35 -27.78 4.63 11.05
N LEU A 36 -28.51 5.75 10.97
CA LEU A 36 -28.67 6.74 12.04
C LEU A 36 -30.10 7.31 12.03
N PRO A 37 -30.67 7.67 13.20
CA PRO A 37 -31.97 8.34 13.26
C PRO A 37 -31.98 9.62 12.41
N GLY A 38 -33.07 9.84 11.66
CA GLY A 38 -33.23 11.00 10.80
C GLY A 38 -32.47 10.94 9.45
N VAL A 39 -31.73 9.86 9.19
CA VAL A 39 -31.16 9.58 7.86
C VAL A 39 -32.11 8.66 7.09
N GLU A 40 -32.49 9.08 5.88
CA GLU A 40 -33.29 8.29 4.96
C GLU A 40 -32.41 7.27 4.23
N SER A 41 -32.85 6.01 4.18
CA SER A 41 -32.18 4.97 3.41
C SER A 41 -32.45 5.15 1.92
N VAL A 42 -31.41 5.07 1.10
CA VAL A 42 -31.51 5.18 -0.36
C VAL A 42 -30.95 3.89 -0.97
N GLU A 43 -31.72 3.27 -1.86
CA GLU A 43 -31.29 2.07 -2.58
C GLU A 43 -30.05 2.38 -3.44
N ALA A 44 -28.91 1.76 -3.09
CA ALA A 44 -27.69 1.87 -3.88
C ALA A 44 -27.68 0.83 -5.01
N LYS A 45 -27.44 1.27 -6.24
CA LYS A 45 -27.28 0.40 -7.41
C LYS A 45 -25.84 0.34 -7.84
N TYR A 46 -25.27 -0.87 -7.86
CA TYR A 46 -23.90 -1.12 -8.27
C TYR A 46 -23.88 -1.88 -9.60
N ASP A 47 -22.82 -1.69 -10.39
CA ASP A 47 -22.62 -2.24 -11.73
C ASP A 47 -22.22 -3.73 -11.77
N GLY A 48 -22.45 -4.47 -10.69
CA GLY A 48 -22.12 -5.90 -10.56
C GLY A 48 -20.61 -6.22 -10.49
N VAL A 49 -19.74 -5.28 -10.84
CA VAL A 49 -18.27 -5.42 -10.81
C VAL A 49 -17.62 -4.55 -9.72
N SER A 50 -18.40 -3.71 -9.04
CA SER A 50 -17.96 -2.98 -7.86
C SER A 50 -17.69 -3.93 -6.70
N GLN A 51 -16.54 -3.76 -6.03
CA GLN A 51 -16.18 -4.52 -4.84
C GLN A 51 -16.47 -3.70 -3.59
N PRO A 52 -16.95 -4.32 -2.50
CA PRO A 52 -17.05 -3.65 -1.22
C PRO A 52 -15.65 -3.41 -0.62
N ALA A 53 -15.52 -2.31 0.11
CA ALA A 53 -14.31 -1.96 0.84
C ALA A 53 -14.66 -1.76 2.33
N TYR A 54 -13.79 -2.22 3.22
CA TYR A 54 -14.01 -2.21 4.67
C TYR A 54 -12.87 -1.48 5.37
N CYS A 55 -13.12 -0.78 6.47
CA CYS A 55 -12.08 -0.02 7.16
C CYS A 55 -10.98 -0.96 7.68
N ASP A 56 -9.71 -0.63 7.41
CA ASP A 56 -8.55 -1.30 8.02
C ASP A 56 -7.97 -0.51 9.19
N HIS A 57 -7.50 0.69 8.89
CA HIS A 57 -6.82 1.55 9.83
C HIS A 57 -6.83 3.00 9.34
N TRP A 58 -6.71 3.93 10.27
CA TRP A 58 -6.78 5.37 9.99
C TRP A 58 -5.53 6.03 10.55
N VAL A 59 -4.72 6.63 9.68
CA VAL A 59 -3.42 7.17 10.06
C VAL A 59 -3.52 8.67 10.28
N SER A 60 -3.04 9.11 11.44
CA SER A 60 -3.05 10.53 11.82
C SER A 60 -1.63 11.10 11.83
N ASN A 61 -1.46 12.31 11.31
CA ASN A 61 -0.26 13.10 11.57
C ASN A 61 -0.53 14.01 12.77
N VAL A 62 0.38 14.02 13.74
CA VAL A 62 0.22 14.80 14.99
C VAL A 62 1.50 15.54 15.36
N PHE A 63 1.37 16.61 16.15
CA PHE A 63 2.52 17.34 16.68
C PHE A 63 3.22 16.59 17.82
N SER A 64 2.46 15.98 18.74
CA SER A 64 2.98 15.12 19.81
C SER A 64 2.41 13.71 19.69
N ARG A 65 3.29 12.74 19.38
CA ARG A 65 2.92 11.32 19.34
C ARG A 65 2.63 10.78 20.74
N THR A 66 3.45 11.14 21.73
CA THR A 66 3.31 10.69 23.13
C THR A 66 2.00 11.18 23.75
N GLY A 67 1.72 12.49 23.70
CA GLY A 67 0.50 13.05 24.24
C GLY A 67 -0.77 12.49 23.59
N PHE A 68 -0.71 12.20 22.29
CA PHE A 68 -1.82 11.57 21.56
C PHE A 68 -2.02 10.10 21.98
N LEU A 69 -0.95 9.32 22.10
CA LEU A 69 -1.01 7.94 22.59
C LEU A 69 -1.55 7.86 24.02
N ASP A 70 -1.09 8.74 24.91
CA ASP A 70 -1.57 8.81 26.30
C ASP A 70 -3.05 9.21 26.39
N THR A 71 -3.53 10.01 25.44
CA THR A 71 -4.94 10.37 25.33
C THR A 71 -5.77 9.15 24.91
N LEU A 72 -5.33 8.39 23.90
CA LEU A 72 -6.01 7.18 23.45
C LEU A 72 -5.98 6.07 24.49
N HIS A 73 -4.86 5.88 25.18
CA HIS A 73 -4.75 4.90 26.26
C HIS A 73 -5.74 5.20 27.38
N ASP A 74 -5.76 6.43 27.89
CA ASP A 74 -6.60 6.75 29.05
C ASP A 74 -8.09 6.83 28.70
N THR A 75 -8.43 7.21 27.46
CA THR A 75 -9.83 7.34 27.04
C THR A 75 -10.42 6.02 26.55
N LEU A 76 -9.64 5.20 25.83
CA LEU A 76 -10.13 4.01 25.15
C LEU A 76 -9.49 2.69 25.63
N GLY A 77 -8.46 2.75 26.48
CA GLY A 77 -7.64 1.59 26.83
C GLY A 77 -6.80 1.07 25.65
N PHE A 78 -6.55 1.91 24.64
CA PHE A 78 -5.77 1.50 23.47
C PHE A 78 -4.30 1.35 23.85
N THR A 79 -3.65 0.31 23.32
CA THR A 79 -2.25 0.02 23.60
C THR A 79 -1.43 -0.05 22.32
N PRO A 80 -0.15 0.41 22.35
CA PRO A 80 0.76 0.24 21.23
C PRO A 80 0.85 -1.22 20.79
N LYS A 81 0.80 -1.43 19.46
CA LYS A 81 0.90 -2.74 18.81
C LYS A 81 2.23 -2.87 18.07
N VAL A 82 2.67 -1.80 17.41
CA VAL A 82 3.90 -1.76 16.63
C VAL A 82 4.48 -0.34 16.68
N ASP A 83 5.79 -0.23 16.83
CA ASP A 83 6.54 1.03 16.77
C ASP A 83 7.52 1.03 15.60
N PHE A 84 7.58 2.16 14.91
CA PHE A 84 8.51 2.47 13.83
C PHE A 84 9.35 3.68 14.24
N ASN A 85 10.59 3.42 14.65
CA ASN A 85 11.51 4.46 15.09
C ASN A 85 12.18 5.18 13.90
N ALA A 86 12.68 6.39 14.14
CA ALA A 86 13.27 7.29 13.13
C ALA A 86 14.25 6.63 12.15
N GLY A 87 15.12 5.75 12.65
CA GLY A 87 16.12 5.07 11.82
C GLY A 87 15.56 4.05 10.83
N VAL A 88 14.28 3.66 10.98
CA VAL A 88 13.58 2.71 10.11
C VAL A 88 12.74 3.44 9.05
N VAL A 89 12.38 4.70 9.28
CA VAL A 89 11.49 5.48 8.42
C VAL A 89 12.12 6.83 8.10
N ALA A 90 13.22 6.77 7.36
CA ALA A 90 13.93 7.95 6.87
C ALA A 90 14.05 7.90 5.33
N ALA A 91 13.72 9.00 4.68
CA ALA A 91 13.92 9.21 3.24
C ALA A 91 14.73 10.49 3.04
N GLY A 92 16.06 10.35 2.96
CA GLY A 92 16.96 11.50 2.94
C GLY A 92 16.93 12.26 4.27
N GLU A 93 16.56 13.54 4.23
CA GLU A 93 16.44 14.41 5.42
C GLU A 93 15.06 14.32 6.10
N ALA A 94 14.07 13.72 5.43
CA ALA A 94 12.75 13.50 6.02
C ALA A 94 12.82 12.33 7.02
N GLN A 95 12.55 12.62 8.29
CA GLN A 95 12.54 11.64 9.38
C GLN A 95 11.20 11.69 10.10
N ILE A 96 10.60 10.52 10.30
CA ILE A 96 9.35 10.38 11.04
C ILE A 96 9.43 9.23 12.03
N GLU A 97 8.59 9.32 13.06
CA GLU A 97 8.24 8.18 13.90
C GLU A 97 6.79 7.83 13.68
N SER A 98 6.47 6.55 13.85
CA SER A 98 5.10 6.08 13.74
C SER A 98 4.80 4.99 14.75
N THR A 99 3.65 5.06 15.41
CA THR A 99 3.15 4.02 16.31
C THR A 99 1.77 3.59 15.88
N VAL A 100 1.59 2.28 15.70
CA VAL A 100 0.27 1.68 15.57
C VAL A 100 -0.29 1.40 16.95
N THR A 101 -1.42 2.01 17.30
CA THR A 101 -2.17 1.69 18.52
C THR A 101 -3.55 1.13 18.18
N GLY A 102 -4.18 0.41 19.10
CA GLY A 102 -5.48 -0.19 18.86
C GLY A 102 -6.08 -0.83 20.10
N ASN A 103 -7.36 -1.19 20.03
CA ASN A 103 -8.01 -1.99 21.06
C ASN A 103 -7.45 -3.42 21.11
N ALA A 104 -7.87 -4.18 22.12
CA ALA A 104 -7.78 -5.63 22.10
C ALA A 104 -9.10 -6.19 21.57
N SER A 105 -9.04 -7.04 20.55
CA SER A 105 -10.18 -7.84 20.11
C SER A 105 -10.05 -9.28 20.60
N THR A 106 -11.16 -9.86 21.07
CA THR A 106 -11.28 -11.29 21.39
C THR A 106 -11.90 -12.08 20.24
N ALA A 107 -12.19 -11.43 19.11
CA ALA A 107 -12.83 -12.07 17.97
C ALA A 107 -11.93 -13.17 17.39
N VAL A 108 -12.54 -14.33 17.14
CA VAL A 108 -11.90 -15.48 16.52
C VAL A 108 -12.42 -15.60 15.10
N LEU A 109 -11.57 -15.31 14.12
CA LEU A 109 -11.94 -15.22 12.72
C LEU A 109 -11.44 -16.46 11.96
N ASP A 110 -12.27 -17.48 11.85
CA ASP A 110 -11.95 -18.76 11.18
C ASP A 110 -12.19 -18.73 9.65
N ASN A 111 -12.78 -17.65 9.13
CA ASN A 111 -13.20 -17.52 7.74
C ASN A 111 -12.67 -16.22 7.13
N PRO A 112 -11.96 -16.26 6.00
CA PRO A 112 -11.47 -15.08 5.29
C PRO A 112 -12.54 -14.03 4.95
N CYS A 113 -13.75 -14.46 4.55
CA CYS A 113 -14.86 -13.54 4.25
C CYS A 113 -15.36 -12.81 5.50
N LYS A 114 -15.39 -13.49 6.65
CA LYS A 114 -15.73 -12.85 7.94
C LYS A 114 -14.61 -11.91 8.36
N ALA A 115 -13.36 -12.35 8.23
CA ALA A 115 -12.19 -11.55 8.56
C ALA A 115 -12.10 -10.25 7.74
N LEU A 116 -12.44 -10.30 6.45
CA LEU A 116 -12.47 -9.12 5.59
C LEU A 116 -13.42 -8.04 6.13
N ARG A 117 -14.60 -8.46 6.60
CA ARG A 117 -15.69 -7.60 7.08
C ARG A 117 -15.56 -7.19 8.54
N ASP A 118 -14.74 -7.90 9.32
CA ASP A 118 -14.64 -7.69 10.76
C ASP A 118 -14.22 -6.25 11.10
N GLN A 119 -14.91 -5.65 12.07
CA GLN A 119 -14.62 -4.31 12.60
C GLN A 119 -14.36 -4.36 14.11
N SER A 120 -14.21 -5.55 14.69
CA SER A 120 -13.96 -5.72 16.12
C SER A 120 -12.58 -5.20 16.54
N GLN A 121 -11.61 -5.25 15.61
CA GLN A 121 -10.28 -4.70 15.79
C GLN A 121 -10.18 -3.33 15.10
N VAL A 122 -9.80 -2.33 15.89
CA VAL A 122 -9.56 -0.95 15.44
C VAL A 122 -8.06 -0.67 15.55
N TYR A 123 -7.49 -0.09 14.50
CA TYR A 123 -6.11 0.39 14.47
C TYR A 123 -6.07 1.87 14.10
N LEU A 124 -5.32 2.64 14.88
CA LEU A 124 -5.10 4.08 14.69
C LEU A 124 -3.59 4.36 14.66
N PRO A 125 -2.90 4.18 13.52
CA PRO A 125 -1.51 4.58 13.43
C PRO A 125 -1.33 6.10 13.55
N ILE A 126 -0.24 6.51 14.18
CA ILE A 126 0.04 7.91 14.49
C ILE A 126 1.46 8.21 14.07
N ASN A 127 1.62 9.22 13.21
CA ASN A 127 2.91 9.71 12.76
C ASN A 127 3.24 11.06 13.39
N ASN A 128 4.51 11.27 13.72
CA ASN A 128 5.05 12.60 14.01
C ASN A 128 6.33 12.83 13.19
N ALA A 129 6.52 14.07 12.77
CA ALA A 129 7.76 14.48 12.11
C ALA A 129 8.86 14.70 13.15
N LEU A 130 10.07 14.27 12.83
CA LEU A 130 11.29 14.55 13.60
C LEU A 130 12.22 15.55 12.91
N SER A 131 11.94 15.87 11.65
CA SER A 131 12.65 16.90 10.92
C SER A 131 11.67 17.91 10.32
N GLU A 132 12.19 19.09 9.99
CA GLU A 132 11.40 20.13 9.32
C GLU A 132 11.20 19.86 7.82
N VAL A 133 11.71 18.72 7.32
CA VAL A 133 11.65 18.31 5.93
C VAL A 133 10.73 17.10 5.80
N GLY A 134 10.03 17.00 4.67
CA GLY A 134 9.19 15.86 4.33
C GLY A 134 7.70 16.07 4.54
N HIS A 135 6.91 15.22 3.89
CA HIS A 135 5.47 15.38 3.77
C HIS A 135 4.70 15.43 5.12
N VAL A 136 5.10 14.73 6.19
CA VAL A 136 4.41 14.81 7.50
C VAL A 136 4.52 16.23 8.09
N ASN A 137 5.71 16.82 8.10
CA ASN A 137 5.90 18.17 8.61
C ASN A 137 5.14 19.20 7.76
N VAL A 138 5.18 19.06 6.42
CA VAL A 138 4.45 19.95 5.52
C VAL A 138 2.94 19.82 5.74
N PHE A 139 2.42 18.60 5.90
CA PHE A 139 1.01 18.35 6.21
C PHE A 139 0.60 19.07 7.50
N LEU A 140 1.39 18.92 8.56
CA LEU A 140 1.14 19.59 9.85
C LEU A 140 1.16 21.12 9.74
N LYS A 141 2.06 21.68 8.92
CA LYS A 141 2.15 23.13 8.69
C LYS A 141 0.95 23.68 7.91
N GLU A 142 0.48 22.95 6.90
CA GLU A 142 -0.59 23.43 6.00
C GLU A 142 -1.99 23.14 6.54
N LEU A 143 -2.19 21.98 7.16
CA LEU A 143 -3.51 21.50 7.58
C LEU A 143 -3.68 21.41 9.11
N GLY A 144 -2.59 21.38 9.86
CA GLY A 144 -2.59 21.00 11.28
C GLY A 144 -2.58 19.49 11.48
N GLN A 145 -2.81 19.05 12.72
CA GLN A 145 -2.94 17.63 13.01
C GLN A 145 -4.24 17.07 12.41
N GLY A 146 -4.23 15.80 12.01
CA GLY A 146 -5.43 15.15 11.49
C GLY A 146 -5.14 13.90 10.68
N ILE A 147 -6.19 13.34 10.09
CA ILE A 147 -6.10 12.12 9.29
C ILE A 147 -5.31 12.38 8.01
N GLN A 148 -4.17 11.72 7.89
CA GLN A 148 -3.37 11.71 6.67
C GLN A 148 -3.96 10.76 5.64
N HIS A 149 -4.27 9.53 6.05
CA HIS A 149 -4.87 8.57 5.14
C HIS A 149 -5.79 7.57 5.84
N ILE A 150 -6.68 7.01 5.04
CA ILE A 150 -7.63 5.98 5.45
C ILE A 150 -7.36 4.75 4.61
N ALA A 151 -7.05 3.64 5.27
CA ALA A 151 -6.82 2.35 4.63
C ALA A 151 -8.11 1.53 4.60
N SER A 152 -8.43 0.99 3.43
CA SER A 152 -9.59 0.13 3.22
C SER A 152 -9.17 -1.25 2.70
N ARG A 153 -9.61 -2.31 3.39
CA ARG A 153 -9.45 -3.70 2.94
C ARG A 153 -10.43 -4.00 1.81
N VAL A 154 -9.93 -4.72 0.82
CA VAL A 154 -10.70 -5.21 -0.32
C VAL A 154 -10.35 -6.68 -0.58
N GLU A 155 -11.26 -7.39 -1.25
CA GLU A 155 -11.09 -8.82 -1.53
C GLU A 155 -10.04 -9.06 -2.63
N ASP A 156 -10.14 -8.33 -3.74
CA ASP A 156 -9.18 -8.39 -4.84
C ASP A 156 -8.69 -6.98 -5.20
N LEU A 157 -7.54 -6.62 -4.65
CA LEU A 157 -6.93 -5.31 -4.84
C LEU A 157 -6.59 -5.06 -6.31
N ALA A 158 -5.98 -6.04 -6.99
CA ALA A 158 -5.56 -5.84 -8.37
C ALA A 158 -6.75 -5.61 -9.31
N ALA A 159 -7.88 -6.30 -9.10
CA ALA A 159 -9.09 -6.07 -9.88
C ALA A 159 -9.70 -4.69 -9.60
N LEU A 160 -9.73 -4.25 -8.33
CA LEU A 160 -10.25 -2.94 -7.96
C LEU A 160 -9.44 -1.80 -8.59
N ILE A 161 -8.11 -1.92 -8.56
CA ILE A 161 -7.21 -0.90 -9.13
C ILE A 161 -7.25 -0.91 -10.66
N GLN A 162 -7.31 -2.08 -11.27
CA GLN A 162 -7.47 -2.19 -12.72
C GLN A 162 -8.74 -1.48 -13.18
N ARG A 163 -9.88 -1.74 -12.52
CA ARG A 163 -11.15 -1.07 -12.80
C ARG A 163 -11.05 0.44 -12.61
N ALA A 164 -10.46 0.92 -11.51
CA ALA A 164 -10.29 2.35 -11.25
C ALA A 164 -9.43 3.03 -12.34
N ASN A 165 -8.35 2.37 -12.78
CA ASN A 165 -7.50 2.85 -13.86
C ASN A 165 -8.22 2.86 -15.20
N ASP A 166 -8.97 1.82 -15.53
CA ASP A 166 -9.72 1.74 -16.79
C ASP A 166 -10.84 2.79 -16.81
N TYR A 167 -11.57 2.96 -15.71
CA TYR A 167 -12.57 4.02 -15.57
C TYR A 167 -11.95 5.41 -15.80
N ARG A 168 -10.79 5.68 -15.19
CA ARG A 168 -10.07 6.95 -15.40
C ARG A 168 -9.63 7.15 -16.84
N ARG A 169 -9.12 6.11 -17.51
CA ARG A 169 -8.74 6.18 -18.93
C ARG A 169 -9.95 6.45 -19.84
N MET A 170 -11.09 5.84 -19.54
CA MET A 170 -12.31 5.97 -20.35
C MET A 170 -13.01 7.31 -20.15
N THR A 171 -13.00 7.84 -18.92
CA THR A 171 -13.83 9.01 -18.55
C THR A 171 -13.03 10.28 -18.29
N GLY A 172 -11.71 10.18 -18.07
CA GLY A 172 -10.88 11.26 -17.56
C GLY A 172 -11.11 11.58 -16.08
N ALA A 173 -12.01 10.88 -15.38
CA ALA A 173 -12.39 11.13 -14.00
C ALA A 173 -12.12 9.92 -13.09
N GLY A 174 -12.05 10.15 -11.77
CA GLY A 174 -11.85 9.11 -10.77
C GLY A 174 -10.49 9.20 -10.07
N LEU A 175 -10.12 8.13 -9.38
CA LEU A 175 -8.89 8.10 -8.57
C LEU A 175 -7.64 7.91 -9.43
N SER A 176 -6.59 8.64 -9.07
CA SER A 176 -5.22 8.38 -9.50
C SER A 176 -4.42 7.72 -8.39
N PHE A 177 -3.43 6.90 -8.75
CA PHE A 177 -2.59 6.17 -7.81
C PHE A 177 -1.13 6.60 -7.95
N LEU A 178 -0.40 6.55 -6.83
CA LEU A 178 1.03 6.81 -6.83
C LEU A 178 1.74 5.83 -7.75
N GLN A 179 2.78 6.32 -8.43
CA GLN A 179 3.56 5.51 -9.35
C GLN A 179 4.71 4.85 -8.59
N ILE A 180 4.86 3.54 -8.79
CA ILE A 180 5.96 2.77 -8.24
C ILE A 180 6.97 2.52 -9.37
N PRO A 181 8.27 2.82 -9.17
CA PRO A 181 9.28 2.56 -10.19
C PRO A 181 9.28 1.09 -10.59
N ARG A 182 9.32 0.81 -11.89
CA ARG A 182 9.32 -0.57 -12.41
C ARG A 182 10.46 -1.44 -11.88
N SER A 183 11.59 -0.81 -11.53
CA SER A 183 12.74 -1.48 -10.92
C SER A 183 12.46 -2.06 -9.52
N TYR A 184 11.44 -1.58 -8.80
CA TYR A 184 10.96 -2.22 -7.56
C TYR A 184 10.54 -3.66 -7.84
N TYR A 185 9.82 -3.88 -8.94
CA TYR A 185 9.29 -5.19 -9.32
C TYR A 185 10.35 -6.13 -9.88
N GLY A 186 11.21 -5.60 -10.75
CA GLY A 186 12.22 -6.39 -11.42
C GLY A 186 12.84 -5.66 -12.60
N TYR A 187 14.03 -6.11 -12.97
CA TYR A 187 14.76 -5.66 -14.13
C TYR A 187 15.77 -6.74 -14.53
N LEU A 188 16.17 -6.72 -15.79
CA LEU A 188 17.12 -7.66 -16.38
C LEU A 188 18.50 -7.00 -16.50
N THR A 189 19.54 -7.70 -16.02
CA THR A 189 20.94 -7.34 -16.25
C THR A 189 21.68 -8.53 -16.80
N ALA A 190 22.77 -8.30 -17.55
CA ALA A 190 23.60 -9.39 -18.06
C ALA A 190 24.15 -10.24 -16.92
N LYS A 191 24.60 -9.62 -15.83
CA LYS A 191 25.04 -10.34 -14.61
C LYS A 191 23.96 -11.29 -14.08
N ARG A 192 22.73 -10.80 -13.94
CA ARG A 192 21.63 -11.62 -13.40
C ARG A 192 21.20 -12.71 -14.38
N LEU A 193 21.15 -12.40 -15.68
CA LEU A 193 20.84 -13.39 -16.72
C LEU A 193 21.91 -14.49 -16.80
N ALA A 194 23.19 -14.13 -16.74
CA ALA A 194 24.30 -15.07 -16.69
C ALA A 194 24.21 -16.00 -15.48
N GLN A 195 23.93 -15.44 -14.31
CA GLN A 195 23.78 -16.21 -13.07
C GLN A 195 22.55 -17.12 -13.10
N ASP A 196 21.38 -16.59 -13.45
CA ASP A 196 20.12 -17.32 -13.32
C ASP A 196 19.96 -18.38 -14.41
N ALA A 197 20.48 -18.13 -15.62
CA ALA A 197 20.38 -19.04 -16.75
C ALA A 197 21.65 -19.83 -17.06
N GLY A 198 22.72 -19.68 -16.26
CA GLY A 198 23.98 -20.39 -16.43
C GLY A 198 24.72 -20.05 -17.73
N LEU A 199 24.64 -18.79 -18.17
CA LEU A 199 25.28 -18.31 -19.40
C LEU A 199 26.66 -17.69 -19.11
N GLU A 200 27.56 -17.81 -20.08
CA GLU A 200 28.79 -17.00 -20.08
C GLU A 200 28.46 -15.50 -20.12
N PRO A 201 29.19 -14.64 -19.39
CA PRO A 201 28.89 -13.21 -19.30
C PRO A 201 28.81 -12.51 -20.67
N THR A 202 29.64 -12.91 -21.63
CA THR A 202 29.63 -12.36 -23.00
C THR A 202 28.33 -12.69 -23.74
N VAL A 203 27.87 -13.94 -23.63
CA VAL A 203 26.60 -14.39 -24.22
C VAL A 203 25.42 -13.68 -23.58
N ALA A 204 25.46 -13.45 -22.27
CA ALA A 204 24.41 -12.72 -21.57
C ALA A 204 24.33 -11.25 -22.04
N GLU A 205 25.47 -10.58 -22.27
CA GLU A 205 25.50 -9.22 -22.84
C GLU A 205 24.96 -9.19 -24.28
N GLU A 206 25.32 -10.18 -25.11
CA GLU A 206 24.78 -10.32 -26.47
C GLU A 206 23.26 -10.51 -26.46
N CYS A 207 22.73 -11.34 -25.55
CA CYS A 207 21.30 -11.51 -25.35
C CYS A 207 20.63 -10.18 -24.97
N LEU A 208 21.18 -9.43 -24.02
CA LEU A 208 20.62 -8.13 -23.64
C LEU A 208 20.64 -7.12 -24.79
N ALA A 209 21.71 -7.07 -25.58
CA ALA A 209 21.79 -6.22 -26.76
C ALA A 209 20.71 -6.57 -27.79
N ALA A 210 20.50 -7.87 -28.04
CA ALA A 210 19.49 -8.34 -28.98
C ALA A 210 18.07 -8.04 -28.50
N LEU A 211 17.78 -8.25 -27.21
CA LEU A 211 16.50 -7.91 -26.59
C LEU A 211 16.20 -6.41 -26.62
N ARG A 212 17.21 -5.55 -26.41
CA ARG A 212 17.08 -4.08 -26.56
C ARG A 212 16.76 -3.70 -28.00
N LYS A 213 17.49 -4.28 -28.97
CA LYS A 213 17.27 -4.04 -30.40
C LYS A 213 15.86 -4.45 -30.83
N ALA A 214 15.31 -5.51 -30.23
CA ALA A 214 13.95 -5.98 -30.45
C ALA A 214 12.86 -5.18 -29.70
N GLY A 215 13.24 -4.21 -28.86
CA GLY A 215 12.29 -3.43 -28.05
C GLY A 215 11.63 -4.21 -26.91
N ILE A 216 12.19 -5.36 -26.53
CA ILE A 216 11.65 -6.21 -25.45
C ILE A 216 12.08 -5.70 -24.08
N ILE A 217 13.27 -5.08 -24.02
CA ILE A 217 13.77 -4.41 -22.82
C ILE A 217 14.18 -2.98 -23.13
N ASP A 218 13.94 -2.07 -22.19
CA ASP A 218 14.37 -0.67 -22.32
C ASP A 218 15.87 -0.48 -21.99
N GLY A 219 16.35 0.77 -22.10
CA GLY A 219 17.74 1.12 -21.79
C GLY A 219 18.15 0.83 -20.33
N ARG A 220 17.18 0.69 -19.42
CA ARG A 220 17.38 0.37 -18.00
C ARG A 220 17.21 -1.13 -17.71
N GLY A 221 16.94 -1.94 -18.73
CA GLY A 221 16.71 -3.38 -18.60
C GLY A 221 15.31 -3.74 -18.11
N LEU A 222 14.34 -2.84 -18.19
CA LEU A 222 12.95 -3.14 -17.85
C LEU A 222 12.31 -3.94 -18.98
N VAL A 223 11.79 -5.12 -18.65
CA VAL A 223 11.12 -6.00 -19.61
C VAL A 223 9.68 -5.54 -19.85
N GLU A 224 9.28 -5.47 -21.11
CA GLU A 224 7.92 -5.16 -21.52
C GLU A 224 6.91 -6.15 -20.93
N LEU A 225 5.81 -5.65 -20.34
CA LEU A 225 4.84 -6.52 -19.67
C LEU A 225 4.12 -7.46 -20.64
N GLY A 226 3.87 -6.98 -21.86
CA GLY A 226 3.20 -7.74 -22.92
C GLY A 226 4.14 -8.64 -23.73
N ALA A 227 5.44 -8.72 -23.39
CA ALA A 227 6.37 -9.59 -24.10
C ALA A 227 5.93 -11.05 -23.99
N THR A 228 5.92 -11.73 -25.14
CA THR A 228 5.56 -13.16 -25.26
C THR A 228 6.81 -14.02 -25.39
N GLU A 229 6.69 -15.31 -25.07
CA GLU A 229 7.77 -16.29 -25.25
C GLU A 229 8.29 -16.30 -26.68
N ALA A 230 7.40 -16.23 -27.68
CA ALA A 230 7.76 -16.24 -29.09
C ALA A 230 8.58 -15.01 -29.48
N GLN A 231 8.20 -13.81 -29.00
CA GLN A 231 8.96 -12.59 -29.25
C GLN A 231 10.35 -12.65 -28.62
N VAL A 232 10.44 -13.13 -27.38
CA VAL A 232 11.72 -13.28 -26.68
C VAL A 232 12.61 -14.30 -27.39
N ALA A 233 12.08 -15.48 -27.71
CA ALA A 233 12.82 -16.53 -28.39
C ALA A 233 13.34 -16.07 -29.77
N ALA A 234 12.52 -15.36 -30.54
CA ALA A 234 12.91 -14.81 -31.84
C ALA A 234 13.98 -13.71 -31.75
N ALA A 235 14.09 -13.03 -30.61
CA ALA A 235 15.08 -11.98 -30.40
C ALA A 235 16.41 -12.50 -29.85
N LEU A 236 16.46 -13.70 -29.29
CA LEU A 236 17.70 -14.25 -28.72
C LEU A 236 18.65 -14.73 -29.82
N PRO A 237 19.98 -14.64 -29.61
CA PRO A 237 20.97 -15.19 -30.54
C PRO A 237 20.78 -16.69 -30.80
N GLU A 238 21.20 -17.16 -31.98
CA GLU A 238 21.19 -18.59 -32.32
C GLU A 238 22.06 -19.39 -31.35
N GLY A 239 21.61 -20.59 -30.97
CA GLY A 239 22.32 -21.47 -30.03
C GLY A 239 22.05 -21.20 -28.54
N VAL A 240 21.31 -20.14 -28.21
CA VAL A 240 20.87 -19.87 -26.83
C VAL A 240 19.75 -20.85 -26.44
N GLN A 241 19.86 -21.45 -25.26
CA GLN A 241 18.88 -22.42 -24.76
C GLN A 241 17.50 -21.79 -24.53
N GLN A 242 16.44 -22.54 -24.83
CA GLN A 242 15.05 -22.09 -24.65
C GLN A 242 14.72 -21.73 -23.18
N GLY A 243 15.45 -22.29 -22.20
CA GLY A 243 15.30 -21.95 -20.78
C GLY A 243 15.57 -20.46 -20.48
N VAL A 244 16.38 -19.77 -21.29
CA VAL A 244 16.69 -18.34 -21.13
C VAL A 244 15.43 -17.48 -21.29
N VAL A 245 14.47 -17.90 -22.12
CA VAL A 245 13.20 -17.20 -22.33
C VAL A 245 12.44 -17.01 -21.01
N ALA A 246 12.38 -18.06 -20.19
CA ALA A 246 11.71 -18.01 -18.89
C ALA A 246 12.38 -17.03 -17.93
N HIS A 247 13.72 -16.94 -17.93
CA HIS A 247 14.46 -15.99 -17.11
C HIS A 247 14.23 -14.54 -17.54
N VAL A 248 14.19 -14.28 -18.85
CA VAL A 248 13.86 -12.95 -19.40
C VAL A 248 12.44 -12.54 -19.01
N LEU A 249 11.44 -13.41 -19.19
CA LEU A 249 10.06 -13.09 -18.85
C LEU A 249 9.85 -12.91 -17.34
N ARG A 250 10.50 -13.73 -16.51
CA ARG A 250 10.47 -13.60 -15.05
C ARG A 250 11.05 -12.27 -14.58
N ALA A 251 12.02 -11.70 -15.31
CA ALA A 251 12.62 -10.42 -14.92
C ALA A 251 11.62 -9.25 -14.88
N ARG A 252 10.42 -9.38 -15.47
CA ARG A 252 9.29 -8.44 -15.29
C ARG A 252 8.93 -8.23 -13.81
N TYR A 253 9.10 -9.26 -12.99
CA TYR A 253 8.77 -9.29 -11.56
C TYR A 253 9.88 -9.99 -10.75
N GLY A 254 11.12 -10.00 -11.26
CA GLY A 254 12.20 -10.81 -10.71
C GLY A 254 12.58 -10.48 -9.26
N ASN A 255 12.44 -9.23 -8.83
CA ASN A 255 12.69 -8.85 -7.43
C ASN A 255 11.55 -9.34 -6.53
N LEU A 256 10.30 -9.22 -6.97
CA LEU A 256 9.17 -9.80 -6.24
C LEU A 256 9.29 -11.32 -6.16
N TYR A 257 9.73 -11.99 -7.22
CA TYR A 257 9.92 -13.45 -7.22
C TYR A 257 10.97 -13.88 -6.20
N THR A 258 12.05 -13.11 -6.02
CA THR A 258 13.04 -13.39 -4.97
C THR A 258 12.42 -13.34 -3.57
N LEU A 259 11.41 -12.48 -3.37
CA LEU A 259 10.73 -12.29 -2.10
C LEU A 259 9.62 -13.32 -1.86
N LEU A 260 8.75 -13.52 -2.85
CA LEU A 260 7.47 -14.23 -2.72
C LEU A 260 7.50 -15.64 -3.33
N ARG A 261 8.47 -15.96 -4.20
CA ARG A 261 8.62 -17.28 -4.84
C ARG A 261 7.28 -17.88 -5.31
N ASP A 262 6.90 -19.01 -4.75
CA ASP A 262 5.74 -19.81 -5.13
C ASP A 262 4.48 -19.46 -4.32
N HIS A 263 4.54 -18.45 -3.43
CA HIS A 263 3.37 -17.96 -2.68
C HIS A 263 2.30 -17.37 -3.58
N VAL A 264 2.66 -16.92 -4.78
CA VAL A 264 1.75 -16.35 -5.77
C VAL A 264 2.07 -16.83 -7.18
N SER A 265 1.03 -16.89 -8.02
CA SER A 265 1.16 -17.30 -9.42
C SER A 265 1.82 -16.22 -10.29
N GLU A 266 2.33 -16.61 -11.47
CA GLU A 266 2.81 -15.64 -12.48
C GLU A 266 1.73 -14.62 -12.85
N GLU A 267 0.47 -15.06 -13.01
CA GLU A 267 -0.64 -14.16 -13.28
C GLU A 267 -0.78 -13.10 -12.18
N THR A 268 -0.69 -13.51 -10.91
CA THR A 268 -0.73 -12.59 -9.77
C THR A 268 0.43 -11.60 -9.79
N TYR A 269 1.66 -12.04 -10.08
CA TYR A 269 2.81 -11.14 -10.23
C TYR A 269 2.53 -10.09 -11.30
N LEU A 270 2.08 -10.50 -12.49
CA LEU A 270 1.81 -9.56 -13.59
C LEU A 270 0.69 -8.58 -13.25
N ARG A 271 -0.35 -9.03 -12.52
CA ARG A 271 -1.42 -8.16 -12.02
C ARG A 271 -0.90 -7.12 -11.02
N ILE A 272 0.02 -7.51 -10.13
CA ILE A 272 0.69 -6.60 -9.18
C ILE A 272 1.52 -5.54 -9.92
N VAL A 273 2.39 -5.97 -10.85
CA VAL A 273 3.26 -5.05 -11.60
C VAL A 273 2.44 -4.09 -12.46
N ARG A 274 1.41 -4.60 -13.15
CA ARG A 274 0.53 -3.79 -14.01
C ARG A 274 -0.20 -2.69 -13.24
N ASN A 275 -0.58 -2.97 -12.00
CA ASN A 275 -1.39 -2.07 -11.18
C ASN A 275 -0.56 -1.27 -10.16
N ASN A 276 0.78 -1.32 -10.22
CA ASN A 276 1.67 -0.60 -9.30
C ASN A 276 1.39 -0.91 -7.82
N ILE A 277 1.09 -2.17 -7.50
CA ILE A 277 0.80 -2.59 -6.13
C ILE A 277 2.12 -2.86 -5.39
N LEU A 278 2.24 -2.37 -4.16
CA LEU A 278 3.34 -2.68 -3.25
C LEU A 278 3.04 -3.98 -2.51
N VAL A 279 4.07 -4.76 -2.20
CA VAL A 279 3.92 -6.04 -1.51
C VAL A 279 4.91 -6.16 -0.36
N ASP A 280 4.36 -6.48 0.81
CA ASP A 280 5.12 -6.87 2.00
C ASP A 280 4.78 -8.31 2.41
N ILE A 281 5.73 -9.01 3.03
CA ILE A 281 5.60 -10.39 3.50
C ILE A 281 6.07 -10.52 4.95
N GLN A 282 5.27 -11.15 5.80
CA GLN A 282 5.61 -11.45 7.19
C GLN A 282 5.37 -12.93 7.49
N GLY A 283 6.46 -13.71 7.49
CA GLY A 283 6.36 -15.17 7.49
C GLY A 283 5.72 -15.62 6.17
N GLU A 284 4.55 -16.25 6.27
CA GLU A 284 3.76 -16.74 5.14
C GLU A 284 2.60 -15.80 4.76
N ASP A 285 2.38 -14.74 5.54
CA ASP A 285 1.29 -13.78 5.33
C ASP A 285 1.74 -12.64 4.41
N LEU A 286 0.92 -12.26 3.42
CA LEU A 286 1.20 -11.17 2.49
C LEU A 286 0.30 -9.96 2.77
N LEU A 287 0.87 -8.78 2.56
CA LEU A 287 0.17 -7.51 2.56
C LEU A 287 0.40 -6.81 1.23
N LEU A 288 -0.67 -6.65 0.46
CA LEU A 288 -0.68 -5.88 -0.77
C LEU A 288 -1.26 -4.50 -0.47
N GLN A 289 -0.59 -3.43 -0.92
CA GLN A 289 -0.96 -2.05 -0.62
C GLN A 289 -0.84 -1.18 -1.86
N ILE A 290 -1.69 -0.16 -1.97
CA ILE A 290 -1.54 0.91 -2.93
C ILE A 290 -2.17 2.19 -2.40
N PHE A 291 -1.56 3.31 -2.77
CA PHE A 291 -1.93 4.63 -2.30
C PHE A 291 -2.44 5.46 -3.47
N THR A 292 -3.52 6.19 -3.25
CA THR A 292 -3.98 7.19 -4.20
C THR A 292 -3.03 8.38 -4.22
N ALA A 293 -3.11 9.22 -5.26
CA ALA A 293 -2.71 10.60 -5.09
C ALA A 293 -3.57 11.27 -4.01
N LYS A 294 -3.17 12.46 -3.57
CA LYS A 294 -3.94 13.28 -2.63
C LYS A 294 -5.37 13.46 -3.14
N VAL A 295 -6.34 13.26 -2.26
CA VAL A 295 -7.76 13.49 -2.51
C VAL A 295 -8.16 14.75 -1.74
N LEU A 296 -9.00 15.61 -2.33
CA LEU A 296 -9.50 16.84 -1.70
C LEU A 296 -8.46 17.98 -1.55
N GLN A 297 -7.47 18.05 -2.44
CA GLN A 297 -6.60 19.23 -2.53
C GLN A 297 -7.43 20.48 -2.81
N ARG A 298 -7.17 21.57 -2.08
CA ARG A 298 -7.82 22.87 -2.35
C ARG A 298 -7.16 23.56 -3.53
N LYS A 299 -5.84 23.42 -3.66
CA LYS A 299 -5.05 23.88 -4.81
C LYS A 299 -3.98 22.85 -5.15
N ASP A 300 -3.52 22.91 -6.40
CA ASP A 300 -2.41 22.09 -6.87
C ASP A 300 -1.15 22.37 -6.03
N GLY A 301 -0.44 21.28 -5.67
CA GLY A 301 0.77 21.34 -4.86
C GLY A 301 0.55 21.31 -3.35
N GLU A 302 -0.64 21.67 -2.83
CA GLU A 302 -0.93 21.64 -1.39
C GLU A 302 -1.02 20.20 -0.84
N GLU A 303 -0.77 20.04 0.45
CA GLU A 303 -1.04 18.82 1.19
C GLU A 303 -2.55 18.59 1.35
N ALA A 304 -2.92 17.32 1.30
CA ALA A 304 -4.28 16.85 1.55
C ALA A 304 -4.25 15.36 1.90
N PRO A 305 -5.30 14.83 2.52
CA PRO A 305 -5.40 13.40 2.79
C PRO A 305 -5.31 12.56 1.50
N PHE A 306 -4.93 11.30 1.63
CA PHE A 306 -5.00 10.32 0.54
C PHE A 306 -5.67 9.04 1.03
N LEU A 307 -5.98 8.13 0.10
CA LEU A 307 -6.59 6.85 0.42
C LEU A 307 -5.56 5.74 0.22
N GLU A 308 -5.68 4.71 1.05
CA GLU A 308 -4.95 3.46 0.90
C GLU A 308 -5.96 2.33 0.67
N PHE A 309 -5.63 1.45 -0.28
CA PHE A 309 -6.37 0.20 -0.47
C PHE A 309 -5.43 -0.97 -0.23
N ILE A 310 -5.90 -1.94 0.54
CA ILE A 310 -5.08 -3.08 0.94
C ILE A 310 -5.80 -4.41 0.71
N GLN A 311 -5.01 -5.45 0.53
CA GLN A 311 -5.47 -6.83 0.59
C GLN A 311 -4.52 -7.62 1.48
N ARG A 312 -5.08 -8.29 2.49
CA ARG A 312 -4.34 -9.17 3.40
C ARG A 312 -4.54 -10.60 2.93
N VAL A 313 -3.45 -11.25 2.49
CA VAL A 313 -3.47 -12.67 2.09
C VAL A 313 -2.85 -13.45 3.23
N CYS A 314 -3.71 -14.00 4.09
CA CYS A 314 -3.28 -14.75 5.26
C CYS A 314 -3.00 -16.19 4.88
N SER A 315 -1.87 -16.69 5.35
CA SER A 315 -1.52 -18.09 5.20
C SER A 315 -2.59 -18.99 5.84
N GLU A 316 -2.89 -20.12 5.19
CA GLU A 316 -3.70 -21.18 5.77
C GLU A 316 -2.90 -21.86 6.89
N CYS A 317 -2.81 -21.20 8.04
CA CYS A 317 -2.24 -21.84 9.22
C CYS A 317 -3.18 -22.97 9.64
N ARG A 318 -2.73 -24.23 9.60
CA ARG A 318 -3.46 -25.36 10.19
C ARG A 318 -2.87 -25.71 11.55
N ASP A 319 -3.71 -26.11 12.50
CA ASP A 319 -3.24 -26.66 13.77
C ASP A 319 -2.74 -28.11 13.62
N ALA A 320 -2.26 -28.70 14.71
CA ALA A 320 -1.76 -30.08 14.71
C ALA A 320 -2.82 -31.13 14.33
N SER A 321 -4.11 -30.77 14.41
CA SER A 321 -5.25 -31.59 13.97
C SER A 321 -5.67 -31.32 12.51
N GLY A 322 -5.01 -30.40 11.82
CA GLY A 322 -5.32 -30.04 10.42
C GLY A 322 -6.46 -29.02 10.27
N CYS A 323 -6.98 -28.48 11.38
CA CYS A 323 -8.04 -27.47 11.39
C CYS A 323 -7.47 -26.08 11.09
N PRO A 324 -8.18 -25.21 10.35
CA PRO A 324 -7.76 -23.83 10.11
C PRO A 324 -7.60 -23.08 11.43
N LYS A 325 -6.45 -22.46 11.64
CA LYS A 325 -6.23 -21.52 12.73
C LYS A 325 -6.96 -20.22 12.41
N PRO A 326 -7.41 -19.49 13.44
CA PRO A 326 -8.00 -18.17 13.26
C PRO A 326 -7.04 -17.21 12.55
N VAL A 327 -7.57 -16.43 11.61
CA VAL A 327 -6.90 -15.31 10.98
C VAL A 327 -6.53 -14.30 12.07
N ARG A 328 -5.23 -14.01 12.17
CA ARG A 328 -4.72 -13.03 13.12
C ARG A 328 -5.13 -11.62 12.70
N PRO A 329 -5.64 -10.78 13.63
CA PRO A 329 -5.82 -9.36 13.35
C PRO A 329 -4.51 -8.71 12.88
N GLY A 330 -4.57 -7.89 11.83
CA GLY A 330 -3.37 -7.27 11.25
C GLY A 330 -2.45 -8.24 10.50
N CYS A 331 -2.95 -9.41 10.08
CA CYS A 331 -2.23 -10.38 9.24
C CYS A 331 -1.49 -9.73 8.06
N GLY A 332 -0.22 -10.07 7.87
CA GLY A 332 0.69 -9.42 6.90
C GLY A 332 1.35 -8.13 7.43
N GLY A 333 0.99 -7.68 8.63
CA GLY A 333 1.56 -6.51 9.31
C GLY A 333 1.01 -5.17 8.80
N PHE A 334 1.83 -4.13 8.89
CA PHE A 334 1.49 -2.77 8.45
C PHE A 334 2.40 -2.27 7.33
N GLY A 335 3.17 -3.15 6.68
CA GLY A 335 3.87 -2.79 5.45
C GLY A 335 5.13 -1.95 5.66
N ILE A 336 5.97 -2.23 6.66
CA ILE A 336 7.17 -1.42 6.99
C ILE A 336 8.05 -1.19 5.75
N ARG A 337 8.26 -2.23 4.94
CA ARG A 337 9.08 -2.12 3.71
C ARG A 337 8.36 -1.34 2.62
N ASN A 338 7.04 -1.44 2.57
CA ASN A 338 6.20 -0.65 1.68
C ASN A 338 6.20 0.83 2.07
N PHE A 339 6.22 1.15 3.37
CA PHE A 339 6.33 2.51 3.89
C PHE A 339 7.60 3.22 3.40
N LEU A 340 8.76 2.56 3.44
CA LEU A 340 10.00 3.12 2.88
C LEU A 340 9.88 3.42 1.37
N THR A 341 9.29 2.48 0.62
CA THR A 341 9.09 2.64 -0.83
C THR A 341 8.08 3.75 -1.14
N LEU A 342 7.04 3.89 -0.32
CA LEU A 342 6.04 4.95 -0.40
C LEU A 342 6.68 6.32 -0.17
N PHE A 343 7.45 6.49 0.92
CA PHE A 343 8.07 7.79 1.21
C PHE A 343 9.06 8.19 0.13
N LEU A 344 9.86 7.25 -0.37
CA LEU A 344 10.71 7.51 -1.53
C LEU A 344 9.88 7.92 -2.76
N SER A 345 8.75 7.26 -3.04
CA SER A 345 7.88 7.63 -4.16
C SER A 345 7.28 9.04 -4.00
N ILE A 346 6.84 9.42 -2.80
CA ILE A 346 6.31 10.75 -2.50
C ILE A 346 7.39 11.82 -2.66
N GLU A 347 8.55 11.61 -2.04
CA GLU A 347 9.65 12.59 -2.07
C GLU A 347 10.23 12.74 -3.48
N VAL A 348 10.40 11.62 -4.23
CA VAL A 348 10.82 11.66 -5.64
C VAL A 348 9.79 12.34 -6.52
N SER A 349 8.50 12.07 -6.33
CA SER A 349 7.43 12.72 -7.11
C SER A 349 7.43 14.24 -6.90
N LYS A 350 7.64 14.69 -5.65
CA LYS A 350 7.76 16.11 -5.31
C LYS A 350 9.01 16.74 -5.94
N ALA A 351 10.16 16.08 -5.87
CA ALA A 351 11.40 16.55 -6.50
C ALA A 351 11.28 16.64 -8.04
N ALA A 352 10.64 15.65 -8.67
CA ALA A 352 10.41 15.63 -10.11
C ALA A 352 9.46 16.76 -10.56
N SER A 353 8.41 17.06 -9.78
CA SER A 353 7.51 18.18 -10.04
C SER A 353 8.26 19.52 -9.98
N LEU A 354 9.09 19.72 -8.96
CA LEU A 354 9.90 20.95 -8.82
C LEU A 354 10.91 21.13 -9.97
N GLN A 355 11.52 20.04 -10.45
CA GLN A 355 12.41 20.09 -11.62
C GLN A 355 11.65 20.43 -12.91
N ALA A 356 10.45 19.87 -13.11
CA ALA A 356 9.62 20.17 -14.27
C ALA A 356 9.19 21.65 -14.30
N GLU A 357 8.83 22.22 -13.14
CA GLU A 357 8.52 23.64 -13.00
C GLU A 357 9.75 24.53 -13.23
N ALA A 358 10.92 24.12 -12.76
CA ALA A 358 12.17 24.85 -12.97
C ALA A 358 12.62 24.85 -14.44
N LEU A 359 12.31 23.81 -15.20
CA LEU A 359 12.58 23.73 -16.65
C LEU A 359 11.59 24.53 -17.50
N GLN A 360 10.47 24.96 -16.93
CA GLN A 360 9.44 25.79 -17.60
C GLN A 360 9.60 27.29 -17.32
N ARG A 361 10.50 27.67 -16.42
CA ARG A 361 10.90 29.07 -16.15
C ARG A 361 12.21 29.38 -16.85
#